data_AF-A0ABD0SC03-F1
#
_entry.id   AF-A0ABD0SC03-F1
#
_cell.length_a   1.000
_cell.length_b   1.000
_cell.length_c   1.000
_cell.angle_alpha   90.00
_cell.angle_beta   90.00
_cell.angle_gamma   90.00
#
_symmetry.space_group_name_H-M   'P 1'
#
loop_
_entity.id
_entity.type
_entity.pdbx_description
1 polymer ?
#
loop_
_entity_poly.entity_id
_entity_poly.type
_entity_poly.pdbx_seq_one_letter_code
_entity_poly.pdbx_strand_id
1 'polypeptide(L)'
;MNGQYEEMQTRIQNLEKDKKENRECILALETKIQDLQRMSRSATVELRNIPQGEKETTVDLTKIVCSLGNTLNTNLQPGDLRDIYRGPGKPGTNRSIIVDFNMVQTKHDLLTSVRNFNRSRNPADKLNTQLIGLTSDRIPIYIDEHLSSSTKKLFFEARTYAKKNGYNFCWTSNSKVFLRKEQGAKQIHIKTEQCLRDLESGQ
;
A
#
# COMPACT_ATOMS: atom_id res chain seq x y z
N MET A 1 -31.21 11.73 50.37
CA MET A 1 -31.42 11.19 49.01
C MET A 1 -30.90 12.12 47.90
N ASN A 2 -30.88 13.45 48.04
CA ASN A 2 -30.34 14.35 47.00
C ASN A 2 -28.80 14.29 46.81
N GLY A 3 -28.02 14.25 47.89
CA GLY A 3 -26.55 14.32 47.76
C GLY A 3 -25.91 13.15 46.99
N GLN A 4 -26.42 11.93 47.16
CA GLN A 4 -25.98 10.77 46.39
C GLN A 4 -26.36 10.87 44.91
N TYR A 5 -27.50 11.49 44.60
CA TYR A 5 -27.95 11.70 43.23
C TYR A 5 -27.09 12.77 42.53
N GLU A 6 -26.78 13.87 43.21
CA GLU A 6 -25.88 14.92 42.72
C GLU A 6 -24.44 14.41 42.51
N GLU A 7 -23.94 13.58 43.44
CA GLU A 7 -22.64 12.91 43.31
C GLU A 7 -22.64 11.96 42.10
N MET A 8 -23.71 11.18 41.92
CA MET A 8 -23.85 10.27 40.78
C MET A 8 -23.93 11.02 39.44
N GLN A 9 -24.67 12.13 39.38
CA GLN A 9 -24.73 12.99 38.19
C GLN A 9 -23.36 13.57 37.85
N THR A 10 -22.64 14.08 38.84
CA THR A 10 -21.28 14.61 38.67
C THR A 10 -20.33 13.53 38.14
N ARG A 11 -20.41 12.32 38.70
CA ARG A 11 -19.60 11.18 38.25
C ARG A 11 -19.91 10.78 36.81
N ILE A 12 -21.19 10.77 36.42
CA ILE A 12 -21.60 10.48 35.03
C ILE A 12 -21.04 11.53 34.07
N GLN A 13 -21.16 12.82 34.40
CA GLN A 13 -20.63 13.90 33.56
C GLN A 13 -19.10 13.81 33.39
N ASN A 14 -18.37 13.51 34.47
CA ASN A 14 -16.93 13.29 34.41
C ASN A 14 -16.58 12.08 33.54
N LEU A 15 -17.30 10.96 33.68
CA LEU A 15 -17.09 9.77 32.86
C LEU A 15 -17.38 10.02 31.37
N GLU A 16 -18.41 10.81 31.04
CA GLU A 16 -18.72 11.19 29.66
C GLU A 16 -17.64 12.09 29.06
N LYS A 17 -17.12 13.03 29.86
CA LYS A 17 -16.00 13.89 29.48
C LYS A 17 -14.74 13.06 29.24
N ASP A 18 -14.35 12.22 30.19
CA ASP A 18 -13.16 11.35 30.07
C ASP A 18 -13.29 10.41 28.87
N LYS A 19 -14.49 9.85 28.62
CA LYS A 19 -14.76 9.01 27.45
C LYS A 19 -14.53 9.77 26.15
N LYS A 20 -14.94 11.04 26.07
CA LYS A 20 -14.72 11.88 24.90
C LYS A 20 -13.22 12.16 24.70
N GLU A 21 -12.53 12.60 25.75
CA GLU A 21 -11.10 12.91 25.72
C GLU A 21 -10.26 11.68 25.36
N ASN A 22 -10.57 10.52 25.95
CA ASN A 22 -9.91 9.25 25.61
C ASN A 22 -10.14 8.86 24.15
N ARG A 23 -11.36 9.05 23.62
CA ARG A 23 -11.65 8.76 22.22
C ARG A 23 -10.86 9.66 21.27
N GLU A 24 -10.73 10.95 21.59
CA GLU A 24 -9.92 11.89 20.81
C GLU A 24 -8.42 11.51 20.86
N CYS A 25 -7.93 11.12 22.04
CA CYS A 25 -6.56 10.63 22.22
C CYS A 25 -6.27 9.36 21.40
N ILE A 26 -7.19 8.38 21.43
CA ILE A 26 -7.08 7.15 20.64
C ILE A 26 -6.97 7.48 19.14
N LEU A 27 -7.85 8.33 18.62
CA LEU A 27 -7.81 8.73 17.20
C LEU A 27 -6.50 9.43 16.82
N ALA A 28 -5.97 10.28 17.70
CA ALA A 28 -4.69 10.94 17.51
C ALA A 28 -3.52 9.93 17.48
N LEU A 29 -3.53 8.94 18.38
CA LEU A 29 -2.52 7.88 18.43
C LEU A 29 -2.59 6.95 17.22
N GLU A 30 -3.79 6.53 16.81
CA GLU A 30 -4.00 5.74 15.60
C GLU A 30 -3.45 6.46 14.36
N THR A 31 -3.70 7.77 14.25
CA THR A 31 -3.16 8.60 13.17
C THR A 31 -1.63 8.61 13.18
N LYS A 32 -1.00 8.81 14.35
CA LYS A 32 0.46 8.76 14.49
C LYS A 32 1.03 7.39 14.11
N ILE A 33 0.39 6.31 14.53
CA ILE A 33 0.81 4.94 14.18
C ILE A 33 0.75 4.72 12.67
N GLN A 34 -0.31 5.17 12.01
CA GLN A 34 -0.44 5.06 10.55
C GLN A 34 0.65 5.84 9.83
N ASP A 35 0.99 7.04 10.30
CA ASP A 35 2.06 7.83 9.70
C ASP A 35 3.44 7.20 9.90
N LEU A 36 3.73 6.66 11.09
CA LEU A 36 4.96 5.89 11.34
C LEU A 36 5.06 4.66 10.44
N GLN A 37 3.96 3.91 10.28
CA GLN A 37 3.89 2.76 9.37
C GLN A 37 4.12 3.15 7.90
N ARG A 38 3.67 4.35 7.52
CA ARG A 38 3.86 4.89 6.17
C ARG A 38 5.33 5.26 5.93
N MET A 39 5.92 5.97 6.89
CA MET A 39 7.31 6.41 6.84
C MET A 39 8.29 5.24 6.82
N SER A 40 8.03 4.20 7.62
CA SER A 40 8.90 3.02 7.69
C SER A 40 8.96 2.22 6.38
N ARG A 41 7.95 2.35 5.51
CA ARG A 41 7.85 1.67 4.21
C ARG A 41 8.05 2.60 3.01
N SER A 42 8.56 3.82 3.26
CA SER A 42 8.63 4.88 2.24
C SER A 42 9.50 4.51 1.03
N ALA A 43 10.50 3.65 1.22
CA ALA A 43 11.40 3.13 0.19
C ALA A 43 11.13 1.65 -0.16
N THR A 44 9.98 1.11 0.22
CA THR A 44 9.69 -0.33 0.09
C THR A 44 8.67 -0.62 -1.01
N VAL A 45 8.94 -1.64 -1.84
CA VAL A 45 8.02 -2.17 -2.85
C VAL A 45 7.65 -3.62 -2.55
N GLU A 46 6.51 -4.04 -3.11
CA GLU A 46 6.02 -5.41 -3.09
C GLU A 46 5.96 -5.95 -4.52
N LEU A 47 6.72 -7.01 -4.79
CA LEU A 47 6.72 -7.75 -6.06
C LEU A 47 5.85 -9.00 -5.88
N ARG A 48 4.82 -9.13 -6.72
CA ARG A 48 3.84 -10.22 -6.67
C ARG A 48 3.99 -11.12 -7.89
N ASN A 49 3.53 -12.37 -7.72
CA ASN A 49 3.50 -13.42 -8.75
C ASN A 49 4.88 -13.89 -9.24
N ILE A 50 5.91 -13.76 -8.42
CA ILE A 50 7.21 -14.36 -8.69
C ILE A 50 7.20 -15.76 -8.06
N PRO A 51 7.41 -16.84 -8.84
CA PRO A 51 7.46 -18.21 -8.31
C PRO A 51 8.48 -18.35 -7.18
N GLN A 52 8.17 -19.17 -6.18
CA GLN A 52 9.09 -19.45 -5.08
C GLN A 52 9.93 -20.69 -5.39
N GLY A 53 11.26 -20.57 -5.28
CA GLY A 53 12.16 -21.72 -5.34
C GLY A 53 12.19 -22.53 -4.04
N GLU A 54 12.52 -23.82 -4.10
CA GLU A 54 12.55 -24.71 -2.92
C GLU A 54 13.60 -24.29 -1.88
N LYS A 55 14.76 -23.78 -2.33
CA LYS A 55 15.88 -23.33 -1.49
C LYS A 55 16.30 -21.91 -1.85
N GLU A 56 15.31 -21.03 -1.97
CA GLU A 56 15.52 -19.63 -2.35
C GLU A 56 16.31 -18.88 -1.28
N THR A 57 17.41 -18.24 -1.68
CA THR A 57 18.27 -17.42 -0.80
C THR A 57 18.06 -15.92 -1.06
N THR A 58 18.56 -15.08 -0.15
CA THR A 58 18.58 -13.61 -0.35
C THR A 58 19.36 -13.20 -1.59
N VAL A 59 20.41 -13.95 -1.95
CA VAL A 59 21.20 -13.74 -3.17
C VAL A 59 20.35 -13.98 -4.41
N ASP A 60 19.49 -15.00 -4.40
CA ASP A 60 18.62 -15.31 -5.54
C ASP A 60 17.53 -14.24 -5.70
N LEU A 61 16.93 -13.80 -4.58
CA LEU A 61 15.99 -12.68 -4.59
C LEU A 61 16.65 -11.40 -5.14
N THR A 62 17.88 -11.13 -4.75
CA THR A 62 18.64 -9.96 -5.24
C THR A 62 18.87 -10.05 -6.75
N LYS A 63 19.27 -11.23 -7.27
CA LYS A 63 19.43 -11.45 -8.72
C LYS A 63 18.14 -11.20 -9.49
N ILE A 64 16.99 -11.60 -8.94
CA ILE A 64 15.66 -11.34 -9.53
C ILE A 64 15.42 -9.83 -9.65
N VAL A 65 15.68 -9.07 -8.59
CA VAL A 65 15.52 -7.60 -8.58
C VAL A 65 16.48 -6.92 -9.55
N CYS A 66 17.74 -7.35 -9.63
CA CYS A 66 18.69 -6.79 -10.59
C CYS A 66 18.28 -7.11 -12.04
N SER A 67 17.82 -8.33 -12.31
CA SER A 67 17.33 -8.75 -13.65
C SER A 67 16.10 -7.95 -14.07
N LEU A 68 15.20 -7.70 -13.12
CA LEU A 68 14.08 -6.79 -13.28
C LEU A 68 14.55 -5.36 -13.60
N GLY A 69 15.54 -4.85 -12.86
CA GLY A 69 16.11 -3.52 -13.10
C GLY A 69 16.72 -3.38 -14.49
N ASN A 70 17.41 -4.41 -14.98
CA ASN A 70 17.93 -4.46 -16.34
C ASN A 70 16.81 -4.45 -17.40
N THR A 71 15.76 -5.24 -17.19
CA THR A 71 14.59 -5.30 -18.08
C THR A 71 13.88 -3.95 -18.20
N LEU A 72 13.89 -3.17 -17.12
CA LEU A 72 13.24 -1.87 -17.01
C LEU A 72 14.17 -0.68 -17.29
N ASN A 73 15.44 -0.93 -17.59
CA ASN A 73 16.48 0.11 -17.74
C ASN A 73 16.65 1.03 -16.52
N THR A 74 16.46 0.51 -15.31
CA THR A 74 16.67 1.26 -14.05
C THR A 74 18.00 0.94 -13.37
N ASN A 75 18.80 0.02 -13.93
CA ASN A 75 20.15 -0.34 -13.48
C ASN A 75 20.25 -0.62 -11.96
N LEU A 76 19.32 -1.41 -11.42
CA LEU A 76 19.32 -1.76 -9.99
C LEU A 76 20.51 -2.66 -9.65
N GLN A 77 21.26 -2.28 -8.62
CA GLN A 77 22.42 -2.99 -8.11
C GLN A 77 22.17 -3.57 -6.72
N PRO A 78 22.89 -4.62 -6.30
CA PRO A 78 22.76 -5.19 -4.95
C PRO A 78 22.94 -4.14 -3.83
N GLY A 79 23.82 -3.15 -4.05
CA GLY A 79 24.07 -2.06 -3.09
C GLY A 79 22.92 -1.05 -2.94
N ASP A 80 21.91 -1.09 -3.81
CA ASP A 80 20.73 -0.23 -3.69
C ASP A 80 19.70 -0.78 -2.70
N LEU A 81 19.79 -2.07 -2.39
CA LEU A 81 18.87 -2.75 -1.48
C LEU A 81 19.35 -2.62 -0.03
N ARG A 82 18.44 -2.20 0.85
CA ARG A 82 18.60 -2.25 2.30
C ARG A 82 18.28 -3.64 2.84
N ASP A 83 17.18 -4.21 2.37
CA ASP A 83 16.70 -5.54 2.79
C ASP A 83 15.82 -6.19 1.70
N ILE A 84 15.76 -7.51 1.68
CA ILE A 84 14.95 -8.28 0.74
C ILE A 84 14.53 -9.64 1.32
N TYR A 85 13.23 -9.91 1.28
CA TYR A 85 12.67 -11.14 1.84
C TYR A 85 11.30 -11.48 1.23
N ARG A 86 10.84 -12.71 1.42
CA ARG A 86 9.46 -13.11 1.09
C ARG A 86 8.51 -12.67 2.19
N GLY A 87 7.45 -11.97 1.84
CA GLY A 87 6.39 -11.55 2.75
C GLY A 87 5.63 -12.73 3.38
N PRO A 88 4.76 -12.46 4.36
CA PRO A 88 3.94 -13.50 4.98
C PRO A 88 2.95 -14.11 3.98
N GLY A 89 2.68 -15.41 4.09
CA GLY A 89 1.70 -16.10 3.26
C GLY A 89 1.64 -17.59 3.57
N LYS A 90 0.63 -18.28 3.01
CA LYS A 90 0.45 -19.72 3.24
C LYS A 90 1.59 -20.51 2.58
N PRO A 91 2.11 -21.58 3.22
CA PRO A 91 3.03 -22.51 2.57
C PRO A 91 2.42 -23.05 1.26
N GLY A 92 3.23 -23.20 0.22
CA GLY A 92 2.79 -23.66 -1.10
C GLY A 92 2.14 -22.59 -1.99
N THR A 93 2.10 -21.33 -1.54
CA THR A 93 1.67 -20.20 -2.38
C THR A 93 2.86 -19.32 -2.79
N ASN A 94 2.76 -18.65 -3.94
CA ASN A 94 3.77 -17.69 -4.39
C ASN A 94 3.70 -16.42 -3.53
N ARG A 95 4.42 -16.42 -2.40
CA ARG A 95 4.52 -15.27 -1.48
C ARG A 95 5.18 -14.09 -2.20
N SER A 96 4.74 -12.87 -1.92
CA SER A 96 5.36 -11.68 -2.52
C SER A 96 6.79 -11.49 -2.04
N ILE A 97 7.64 -10.88 -2.87
CA ILE A 97 8.96 -10.41 -2.45
C ILE A 97 8.80 -8.96 -1.99
N ILE A 98 9.21 -8.68 -0.77
CA ILE A 98 9.33 -7.33 -0.24
C ILE A 98 10.77 -6.89 -0.47
N VAL A 99 10.92 -5.74 -1.13
CA VAL A 99 12.22 -5.15 -1.43
C VAL A 99 12.24 -3.77 -0.82
N ASP A 100 13.25 -3.53 -0.01
CA ASP A 100 13.44 -2.27 0.68
C ASP A 100 14.71 -1.61 0.17
N PHE A 101 14.58 -0.39 -0.35
CA PHE A 101 15.69 0.33 -0.95
C PHE A 101 16.35 1.30 0.04
N ASN A 102 17.61 1.62 -0.21
CA ASN A 102 18.34 2.64 0.54
C ASN A 102 17.78 4.06 0.30
N MET A 103 17.17 4.29 -0.87
CA MET A 103 16.65 5.59 -1.27
C MET A 103 15.20 5.49 -1.74
N VAL A 104 14.37 6.44 -1.30
CA VAL A 104 12.97 6.57 -1.75
C VAL A 104 12.89 6.84 -3.27
N GLN A 105 13.89 7.53 -3.82
CA GLN A 105 13.95 7.84 -5.25
C GLN A 105 14.06 6.57 -6.10
N THR A 106 14.90 5.60 -5.71
CA THR A 106 15.03 4.30 -6.40
C THR A 106 13.68 3.59 -6.50
N LYS A 107 12.88 3.62 -5.42
CA LYS A 107 11.51 3.09 -5.41
C LYS A 107 10.60 3.81 -6.40
N HIS A 108 10.64 5.16 -6.43
CA HIS A 108 9.83 5.96 -7.34
C HIS A 108 10.19 5.75 -8.81
N ASP A 109 11.48 5.69 -9.11
CA ASP A 109 12.00 5.45 -10.46
C ASP A 109 11.58 4.07 -10.94
N LEU A 110 11.75 3.03 -10.10
CA LEU A 110 11.29 1.68 -10.40
C LEU A 110 9.79 1.63 -10.73
N LEU A 111 8.94 2.18 -9.85
CA LEU A 111 7.48 2.16 -10.07
C LEU A 111 7.07 2.94 -11.33
N THR A 112 7.76 4.04 -11.63
CA THR A 112 7.52 4.83 -12.85
C THR A 112 7.93 4.04 -14.09
N SER A 113 9.11 3.41 -14.08
CA SER A 113 9.59 2.56 -15.17
C SER A 113 8.68 1.37 -15.42
N VAL A 114 8.16 0.71 -14.39
CA VAL A 114 7.17 -0.38 -14.54
C VAL A 114 5.89 0.11 -15.23
N ARG A 115 5.36 1.27 -14.80
CA ARG A 115 4.14 1.85 -15.42
C ARG A 115 4.37 2.19 -16.89
N ASN A 116 5.50 2.82 -17.20
CA ASN A 116 5.86 3.19 -18.57
C ASN A 116 6.06 1.95 -19.45
N PHE A 117 6.80 0.96 -18.95
CA PHE A 117 7.03 -0.32 -19.63
C PHE A 117 5.72 -1.05 -19.96
N ASN A 118 4.76 -1.06 -19.04
CA ASN A 118 3.49 -1.73 -19.26
C ASN A 118 2.50 -0.94 -20.13
N ARG A 119 2.63 0.40 -20.20
CA ARG A 119 1.75 1.26 -21.00
C ARG A 119 2.09 1.19 -22.49
N SER A 120 3.35 0.99 -22.84
CA SER A 120 3.81 0.90 -24.23
C SER A 120 3.66 -0.50 -24.85
N ARG A 121 3.09 -1.47 -24.12
CA ARG A 121 3.07 -2.88 -24.52
C ARG A 121 1.68 -3.50 -24.50
N ASN A 122 1.51 -4.49 -25.38
CA ASN A 122 0.32 -5.35 -25.39
C ASN A 122 0.19 -6.14 -24.08
N PRO A 123 -1.02 -6.53 -23.65
CA PRO A 123 -1.24 -7.22 -22.40
C PRO A 123 -0.37 -8.46 -22.18
N ALA A 124 -0.10 -9.24 -23.23
CA ALA A 124 0.77 -10.41 -23.14
C ALA A 124 2.22 -10.02 -22.82
N ASP A 125 2.72 -8.94 -23.42
CA ASP A 125 4.14 -8.54 -23.38
C ASP A 125 4.48 -7.59 -22.24
N LYS A 126 3.50 -7.30 -21.38
CA LYS A 126 3.72 -6.65 -20.09
C LYS A 126 4.70 -7.43 -19.23
N LEU A 127 5.22 -6.77 -18.20
CA LEU A 127 6.21 -7.34 -17.28
C LEU A 127 5.77 -8.74 -16.79
N ASN A 128 6.61 -9.73 -17.04
CA ASN A 128 6.34 -11.13 -16.76
C ASN A 128 7.63 -11.89 -16.43
N THR A 129 7.48 -13.09 -15.89
CA THR A 129 8.57 -13.98 -15.45
C THR A 129 9.61 -14.28 -16.54
N GLN A 130 9.20 -14.48 -17.80
CA GLN A 130 10.14 -14.79 -18.88
C GLN A 130 11.04 -13.58 -19.21
N LEU A 131 10.50 -12.36 -19.14
CA LEU A 131 11.28 -11.14 -19.41
C LEU A 131 12.41 -10.92 -18.41
N ILE A 132 12.27 -11.42 -17.19
CA ILE A 132 13.30 -11.34 -16.15
C ILE A 132 14.17 -12.62 -16.07
N GLY A 133 14.08 -13.49 -17.08
CA GLY A 133 14.95 -14.67 -17.21
C GLY A 133 14.56 -15.86 -16.33
N LEU A 134 13.34 -15.90 -15.77
CA LEU A 134 12.87 -17.08 -15.05
C LEU A 134 12.42 -18.16 -16.02
N THR A 135 12.85 -19.40 -15.79
CA THR A 135 12.52 -20.58 -16.61
C THR A 135 11.12 -21.14 -16.32
N SER A 136 10.32 -20.46 -15.50
CA SER A 136 8.95 -20.83 -15.19
C SER A 136 7.97 -20.51 -16.33
N ASP A 137 6.72 -20.93 -16.15
CA ASP A 137 5.60 -20.43 -16.94
C ASP A 137 5.60 -18.90 -17.04
N ARG A 138 5.07 -18.39 -18.16
CA ARG A 138 4.88 -16.96 -18.40
C ARG A 138 3.76 -16.43 -17.49
N ILE A 139 4.14 -15.78 -16.41
CA ILE A 139 3.23 -15.25 -15.40
C ILE A 139 3.43 -13.73 -15.32
N PRO A 140 2.36 -12.93 -15.35
CA PRO A 140 2.45 -11.48 -15.15
C PRO A 140 3.00 -11.14 -13.76
N ILE A 141 4.01 -10.27 -13.72
CA ILE A 141 4.60 -9.75 -12.49
C ILE A 141 3.99 -8.39 -12.18
N TYR A 142 3.55 -8.20 -10.94
CA TYR A 142 3.01 -6.92 -10.47
C TYR A 142 3.93 -6.33 -9.42
N ILE A 143 4.22 -5.04 -9.56
CA ILE A 143 5.07 -4.29 -8.65
C ILE A 143 4.29 -3.09 -8.16
N ASP A 144 4.19 -2.95 -6.84
CA ASP A 144 3.41 -1.88 -6.21
C ASP A 144 4.12 -1.37 -4.96
N GLU A 145 3.64 -0.26 -4.40
CA GLU A 145 4.08 0.22 -3.09
C GLU A 145 3.74 -0.80 -2.00
N HIS A 146 4.63 -0.98 -1.03
CA HIS A 146 4.35 -1.83 0.12
C HIS A 146 3.44 -1.09 1.12
N LEU A 147 2.13 -1.19 0.91
CA LEU A 147 1.11 -0.55 1.74
C LEU A 147 0.93 -1.27 3.09
N SER A 148 0.62 -0.51 4.15
CA SER A 148 0.17 -1.08 5.43
C SER A 148 -1.17 -1.80 5.27
N SER A 149 -1.49 -2.74 6.15
CA SER A 149 -2.76 -3.48 6.12
C SER A 149 -3.98 -2.55 6.16
N SER A 150 -3.94 -1.49 6.98
CA SER A 150 -4.98 -0.46 7.04
C SER A 150 -5.14 0.28 5.72
N THR A 151 -4.03 0.66 5.07
CA THR A 151 -4.06 1.34 3.77
C THR A 151 -4.54 0.42 2.66
N LYS A 152 -4.15 -0.87 2.68
CA LYS A 152 -4.67 -1.89 1.74
C LYS A 152 -6.18 -2.04 1.86
N LYS A 153 -6.71 -2.10 3.08
CA LYS A 153 -8.15 -2.14 3.36
C LYS A 153 -8.85 -0.89 2.83
N LEU A 154 -8.34 0.30 3.16
CA LEU A 154 -8.90 1.56 2.71
C LEU A 154 -8.89 1.69 1.17
N PHE A 155 -7.82 1.22 0.53
CA PHE A 155 -7.72 1.23 -0.93
C PHE A 155 -8.74 0.30 -1.58
N PHE A 156 -8.98 -0.88 -1.00
CA PHE A 156 -10.03 -1.79 -1.46
C PHE A 156 -11.43 -1.16 -1.36
N GLU A 157 -11.73 -0.53 -0.22
CA GLU A 157 -13.00 0.16 0.00
C GLU A 157 -13.16 1.35 -0.95
N ALA A 158 -12.12 2.17 -1.12
CA ALA A 158 -12.12 3.29 -2.06
C ALA A 158 -12.34 2.84 -3.51
N ARG A 159 -11.74 1.71 -3.94
CA ARG A 159 -11.98 1.14 -5.28
C ARG A 159 -13.42 0.66 -5.45
N THR A 160 -13.99 0.05 -4.42
CA THR A 160 -15.38 -0.40 -4.42
C THR A 160 -16.33 0.80 -4.53
N TYR A 161 -16.09 1.83 -3.73
CA TYR A 161 -16.80 3.09 -3.77
C TYR A 161 -16.68 3.76 -5.15
N ALA A 162 -15.48 3.82 -5.71
CA ALA A 162 -15.21 4.43 -7.02
C ALA A 162 -16.04 3.78 -8.13
N LYS A 163 -16.09 2.44 -8.15
CA LYS A 163 -16.88 1.68 -9.13
C LYS A 163 -18.38 1.93 -8.98
N LYS A 164 -18.89 1.98 -7.74
CA LYS A 164 -20.31 2.21 -7.46
C LYS A 164 -20.76 3.63 -7.85
N ASN A 165 -19.88 4.63 -7.68
CA ASN A 165 -20.23 6.05 -7.80
C ASN A 165 -19.64 6.75 -9.03
N GLY A 166 -19.16 5.98 -10.03
CA GLY A 166 -18.70 6.53 -11.30
C GLY A 166 -17.42 7.37 -11.21
N TYR A 167 -16.48 6.99 -10.35
CA TYR A 167 -15.14 7.59 -10.35
C TYR A 167 -14.22 6.84 -11.32
N ASN A 168 -13.69 7.55 -12.32
CA ASN A 168 -12.83 6.96 -13.35
C ASN A 168 -11.44 6.56 -12.82
N PHE A 169 -10.99 7.15 -11.71
CA PHE A 169 -9.65 6.91 -11.18
C PHE A 169 -9.65 6.65 -9.67
N CYS A 170 -8.96 5.59 -9.27
CA CYS A 170 -8.63 5.27 -7.88
C CYS A 170 -7.20 4.71 -7.84
N TRP A 171 -6.29 5.36 -7.13
CA TRP A 171 -4.88 4.97 -7.10
C TRP A 171 -4.23 5.26 -5.75
N THR A 172 -3.03 4.71 -5.57
CA THR A 172 -2.16 4.96 -4.43
C THR A 172 -0.94 5.76 -4.88
N SER A 173 -0.48 6.67 -4.02
CA SER A 173 0.78 7.39 -4.21
C SER A 173 1.37 7.75 -2.86
N ASN A 174 2.62 7.36 -2.60
CA ASN A 174 3.28 7.56 -1.31
C ASN A 174 2.44 7.00 -0.15
N SER A 175 1.92 5.80 -0.35
CA SER A 175 1.03 5.11 0.59
C SER A 175 -0.21 5.92 1.00
N LYS A 176 -0.68 6.84 0.16
CA LYS A 176 -1.95 7.58 0.32
C LYS A 176 -2.92 7.18 -0.78
N VAL A 177 -4.22 7.13 -0.46
CA VAL A 177 -5.28 6.69 -1.38
C VAL A 177 -5.98 7.90 -1.99
N PHE A 178 -6.15 7.90 -3.31
CA PHE A 178 -6.76 9.00 -4.03
C PHE A 178 -7.89 8.54 -4.94
N LEU A 179 -8.92 9.38 -5.04
CA LEU A 179 -10.01 9.26 -6.01
C LEU A 179 -10.03 10.47 -6.94
N ARG A 180 -10.50 10.27 -8.17
CA ARG A 180 -10.82 11.35 -9.10
C ARG A 180 -11.95 10.92 -10.01
N LYS A 181 -12.96 11.80 -10.17
CA LYS A 181 -14.18 11.48 -10.90
C LYS A 181 -13.92 11.33 -12.40
N GLU A 182 -13.25 12.30 -13.00
CA GLU A 182 -12.92 12.32 -14.42
C GLU A 182 -11.57 13.00 -14.68
N GLN A 183 -11.08 12.95 -15.91
CA GLN A 183 -9.81 13.57 -16.26
C GLN A 183 -9.90 15.09 -16.10
N GLY A 184 -8.91 15.70 -15.44
CA GLY A 184 -8.92 17.14 -15.14
C GLY A 184 -9.66 17.53 -13.86
N ALA A 185 -10.55 16.67 -13.33
CA ALA A 185 -11.21 16.95 -12.06
C ALA A 185 -10.24 16.93 -10.87
N LYS A 186 -10.62 17.62 -9.79
CA LYS A 186 -9.86 17.67 -8.54
C LYS A 186 -9.71 16.27 -7.96
N GLN A 187 -8.48 15.93 -7.56
CA GLN A 187 -8.22 14.69 -6.82
C GLN A 187 -8.68 14.83 -5.36
N ILE A 188 -9.23 13.75 -4.82
CA ILE A 188 -9.70 13.66 -3.44
C ILE A 188 -8.78 12.69 -2.71
N HIS A 189 -8.19 13.13 -1.60
CA HIS A 189 -7.39 12.27 -0.74
C HIS A 189 -8.29 11.57 0.29
N ILE A 190 -8.38 10.24 0.19
CA ILE A 190 -9.14 9.42 1.12
C ILE A 190 -8.23 9.05 2.28
N LYS A 191 -8.41 9.75 3.41
CA LYS A 191 -7.61 9.54 4.63
C LYS A 191 -8.16 8.40 5.49
N THR A 192 -9.48 8.27 5.53
CA THR A 192 -10.20 7.31 6.37
C THR A 192 -11.46 6.82 5.64
N GLU A 193 -12.08 5.77 6.17
CA GLU A 193 -13.38 5.28 5.69
C GLU A 193 -14.48 6.35 5.84
N GLN A 194 -14.36 7.24 6.84
CA GLN A 194 -15.30 8.35 7.03
C GLN A 194 -15.30 9.30 5.82
N CYS A 195 -14.14 9.55 5.20
CA CYS A 195 -14.08 10.34 3.97
C CYS A 195 -14.97 9.77 2.86
N LEU A 196 -15.10 8.44 2.76
CA LEU A 196 -15.98 7.82 1.77
C LEU A 196 -17.46 8.01 2.13
N ARG A 197 -17.82 7.93 3.41
CA ARG A 197 -19.19 8.18 3.90
C ARG A 197 -19.62 9.63 3.70
N ASP A 198 -18.72 10.58 3.96
CA ASP A 198 -18.99 12.01 3.76
C ASP A 198 -19.20 12.36 2.28
N LEU A 199 -18.61 11.57 1.37
CA LEU A 199 -18.85 11.69 -0.07
C LEU A 199 -20.19 11.04 -0.52
N GLU A 200 -20.78 10.14 0.27
CA GLU A 200 -22.13 9.62 0.02
C GLU A 200 -23.20 10.58 0.50
N SER A 201 -22.99 11.26 1.64
CA SER A 201 -23.98 12.19 2.20
C SER A 201 -24.02 13.56 1.50
N GLY A 202 -22.98 13.91 0.73
CA GLY A 202 -22.92 15.13 -0.07
C GLY A 202 -23.39 14.97 -1.52
N GLN A 203 -23.89 13.80 -1.92
CA GLN A 203 -24.54 13.55 -3.22
C GLN A 203 -26.06 13.68 -3.08
#